data_AF-A0A2H0AI82-F1
#
_entry.id   AF-A0A2H0AI82-F1
#
_cell.length_a   1.000
_cell.length_b   1.000
_cell.length_c   1.000
_cell.angle_alpha   90.00
_cell.angle_beta   90.00
_cell.angle_gamma   90.00
#
_symmetry.space_group_name_H-M   'P 1'
#
loop_
_entity.id
_entity.type
_entity.pdbx_description
1 polymer ?
#
loop_
_entity_poly.entity_id
_entity_poly.type
_entity_poly.pdbx_seq_one_letter_code
_entity_poly.pdbx_strand_id
1 'polypeptide(L)' 'MATVTVKNIPNELYERLKSVAEINRRSVNSEIIMCIENTVISRRINLGEVLENARQFRRLTAGHQISDEEFNQAKSEGRL' A
#
# COMPACT_ATOMS: atom_id res chain seq x y z
N MET A 1 12.16 19.12 -11.63
CA MET A 1 10.96 18.34 -11.27
C MET A 1 10.11 18.22 -12.52
N ALA A 2 9.65 17.02 -12.87
CA ALA A 2 8.72 16.86 -13.98
C ALA A 2 7.31 17.23 -13.48
N THR A 3 6.63 18.09 -14.23
CA THR A 3 5.24 18.47 -13.95
C THR A 3 4.38 17.92 -15.08
N VAL A 4 3.31 17.22 -14.74
CA VAL A 4 2.35 16.68 -15.69
C VAL A 4 1.00 17.33 -15.40
N THR A 5 0.38 17.92 -16.42
CA THR A 5 -0.99 18.43 -16.34
C THR A 5 -1.91 17.47 -17.06
N VAL A 6 -2.84 16.87 -16.33
CA VAL A 6 -3.90 16.03 -16.90
C VAL A 6 -5.12 16.91 -17.16
N LYS A 7 -5.49 17.07 -18.43
CA LYS A 7 -6.68 17.83 -18.83
C LYS A 7 -7.84 16.88 -19.14
N ASN A 8 -9.07 17.40 -19.05
CA ASN A 8 -10.30 16.68 -19.42
C ASN A 8 -10.53 15.39 -18.62
N ILE A 9 -10.20 15.38 -17.32
CA ILE A 9 -10.58 14.28 -16.44
C ILE A 9 -12.11 14.28 -16.30
N PRO A 10 -12.82 13.17 -16.60
CA PRO A 10 -14.25 13.07 -16.36
C PRO A 10 -14.58 13.35 -14.89
N ASN A 11 -15.64 14.12 -14.62
CA ASN A 11 -16.00 14.50 -13.25
C ASN A 11 -16.17 13.29 -12.33
N GLU A 12 -16.81 12.22 -12.82
CA GLU A 12 -16.99 10.98 -12.07
C GLU A 12 -15.64 10.33 -11.69
N LEU A 13 -14.66 10.36 -12.60
CA LEU A 13 -13.32 9.85 -12.34
C LEU A 13 -12.58 10.69 -11.30
N TYR A 14 -12.71 12.03 -11.39
CA TYR A 14 -12.10 12.93 -10.42
C TYR A 14 -12.67 12.73 -9.01
N GLU A 15 -13.99 12.60 -8.87
CA GLU A 15 -14.64 12.34 -7.58
C GLU A 15 -14.18 11.01 -6.99
N ARG A 16 -14.13 9.94 -7.80
CA ARG A 16 -13.61 8.65 -7.34
C ARG A 16 -12.16 8.77 -6.87
N LEU A 17 -11.32 9.51 -7.58
CA LEU A 17 -9.91 9.69 -7.23
C LEU A 17 -9.77 10.48 -5.92
N LYS A 18 -10.62 11.47 -5.69
CA LYS A 18 -10.69 12.21 -4.43
C LYS A 18 -11.10 11.32 -3.26
N SER A 19 -12.14 10.49 -3.43
CA SER A 19 -12.56 9.55 -2.38
C SER A 19 -11.46 8.57 -2.00
N VAL A 20 -10.74 8.02 -2.99
CA VAL A 20 -9.60 7.11 -2.74
C VAL A 20 -8.46 7.84 -2.02
N ALA A 21 -8.16 9.08 -2.42
CA ALA A 21 -7.14 9.89 -1.77
C ALA A 21 -7.47 10.15 -0.29
N GLU A 22 -8.73 10.45 0.04
CA GLU A 22 -9.21 10.63 1.41
C GLU A 22 -9.08 9.35 2.25
N ILE A 23 -9.50 8.20 1.69
CA ILE A 23 -9.35 6.88 2.34
C ILE A 23 -7.87 6.59 2.64
N ASN A 24 -6.99 6.88 1.68
CA ASN A 24 -5.55 6.68 1.79
C ASN A 24 -4.83 7.81 2.57
N ARG A 25 -5.58 8.76 3.15
CA ARG A 25 -5.10 9.94 3.90
C ARG A 25 -4.00 10.72 3.17
N ARG A 26 -4.17 10.93 1.86
CA ARG A 26 -3.20 11.64 1.02
C ARG A 26 -3.87 12.67 0.12
N SER A 27 -3.07 13.58 -0.43
CA SER A 27 -3.56 14.54 -1.43
C SER A 27 -3.90 13.83 -2.74
N VAL A 28 -4.81 14.41 -3.53
CA VAL A 28 -5.15 13.96 -4.89
C VAL A 28 -3.90 13.85 -5.77
N ASN A 29 -2.97 14.81 -5.65
CA ASN A 29 -1.70 14.77 -6.38
C ASN A 29 -0.86 13.53 -6.00
N SER A 30 -0.73 13.25 -4.71
CA SER A 30 -0.02 12.06 -4.21
C SER A 30 -0.70 10.75 -4.64
N GLU A 31 -2.03 10.73 -4.73
CA GLU A 31 -2.79 9.59 -5.24
C GLU A 31 -2.55 9.36 -6.74
N ILE A 32 -2.55 10.43 -7.55
CA ILE A 32 -2.22 10.35 -8.99
C ILE A 32 -0.80 9.81 -9.19
N ILE A 33 0.17 10.32 -8.42
CA ILE A 33 1.56 9.81 -8.46
C ILE A 33 1.58 8.33 -8.13
N MET A 34 0.90 7.89 -7.07
CA MET A 34 0.86 6.48 -6.68
C MET A 34 0.18 5.59 -7.73
N CYS A 35 -0.89 6.08 -8.38
CA CYS A 35 -1.52 5.37 -9.49
C CYS A 35 -0.58 5.21 -10.69
N ILE A 36 0.19 6.26 -11.02
CA ILE A 36 1.22 6.22 -12.07
C ILE A 36 2.34 5.27 -11.67
N GLU A 37 2.88 5.39 -10.46
CA GLU A 37 3.90 4.50 -9.91
C GLU A 37 3.44 3.06 -9.97
N ASN A 38 2.25 2.73 -9.44
CA ASN A 38 1.73 1.37 -9.52
C ASN A 38 1.62 0.87 -10.95
N THR A 39 1.14 1.69 -11.90
CA THR A 39 0.96 1.26 -13.30
C THR A 39 2.28 1.10 -14.03
N VAL A 40 3.23 2.01 -13.81
CA VAL A 40 4.54 2.03 -14.49
C VAL A 40 5.51 1.03 -13.86
N ILE A 41 5.46 0.87 -12.54
CA ILE A 41 6.27 -0.08 -11.76
C ILE A 41 5.65 -1.49 -11.77
N SER A 42 4.37 -1.65 -12.14
CA SER A 42 3.68 -2.94 -12.32
C SER A 42 4.36 -3.90 -13.33
N ARG A 43 5.51 -3.55 -13.92
CA ARG A 43 6.23 -4.46 -14.82
C ARG A 43 7.43 -5.21 -14.29
N ARG A 44 7.93 -4.99 -13.07
CA ARG A 44 8.81 -5.96 -12.41
C ARG A 44 8.67 -5.87 -10.90
N ILE A 45 7.89 -6.77 -10.32
CA ILE A 45 8.15 -7.17 -8.94
C ILE A 45 9.61 -7.62 -8.93
N ASN A 46 10.49 -6.80 -8.35
CA ASN A 46 11.86 -7.20 -8.15
C ASN A 46 11.83 -8.23 -7.03
N LEU A 47 11.78 -9.51 -7.40
CA LEU A 47 11.74 -10.63 -6.46
C LEU A 47 12.88 -10.53 -5.44
N GLY A 48 14.04 -10.00 -5.83
CA GLY A 48 15.15 -9.74 -4.92
C GLY A 48 14.80 -8.73 -3.84
N GLU A 49 14.18 -7.61 -4.21
CA GLU A 49 13.78 -6.57 -3.25
C GLU A 49 12.67 -7.05 -2.30
N VAL A 50 11.70 -7.81 -2.83
CA VAL A 50 10.65 -8.42 -2.00
C VAL A 50 11.22 -9.42 -1.01
N LEU A 51 12.15 -10.28 -1.46
CA LEU A 51 12.80 -11.25 -0.57
C LEU A 51 13.69 -10.57 0.47
N GLU A 52 14.41 -9.50 0.10
CA GLU A 52 15.21 -8.71 1.05
C GLU A 52 14.33 -8.03 2.09
N ASN A 53 13.22 -7.40 1.68
CA ASN A 53 12.27 -6.81 2.61
C ASN A 53 11.66 -7.87 3.54
N ALA A 54 11.26 -9.03 3.02
CA ALA A 54 10.75 -10.13 3.85
C ALA A 54 11.80 -10.61 4.87
N ARG A 55 13.07 -10.72 4.48
CA ARG A 55 14.17 -11.08 5.40
C ARG A 55 14.41 -10.00 6.45
N GLN A 56 14.38 -8.72 6.07
CA GLN A 56 14.47 -7.58 6.99
C GLN A 56 13.37 -7.67 8.06
N PHE A 57 12.11 -7.80 7.64
CA PHE A 57 10.98 -7.92 8.55
C PHE A 57 11.10 -9.14 9.46
N ARG A 58 11.50 -10.30 8.92
CA ARG A 58 11.69 -11.52 9.72
C ARG A 58 12.76 -11.36 10.78
N ARG A 59 13.84 -10.60 10.53
CA ARG A 59 14.84 -10.30 11.56
C ARG A 59 14.27 -9.46 12.70
N LEU A 60 13.42 -8.48 12.39
CA LEU A 60 12.79 -7.63 13.40
C LEU A 60 11.83 -8.42 14.32
N THR A 61 11.19 -9.46 13.79
CA THR A 61 10.27 -10.34 14.54
C THR A 61 10.88 -11.66 15.00
N ALA A 62 12.18 -11.90 14.77
CA ALA A 62 12.82 -13.19 15.03
C ALA A 62 12.74 -13.61 16.50
N GLY A 63 12.75 -12.65 17.44
CA GLY A 63 12.63 -12.89 18.88
C GLY A 63 11.19 -13.01 19.39
N HIS A 64 10.19 -12.76 18.56
CA HIS A 64 8.77 -12.77 18.93
C HIS A 64 7.98 -13.59 17.91
N GLN A 65 8.31 -14.89 17.82
CA GLN A 65 7.55 -15.81 16.99
C GLN A 65 6.23 -16.13 17.68
N ILE A 66 5.14 -15.70 17.06
CA ILE A 66 3.78 -16.04 17.46
C ILE A 66 3.39 -17.37 16.83
N SER A 67 2.93 -18.29 17.66
CA SER A 67 2.30 -19.55 17.23
C SER A 67 0.92 -19.29 16.65
N ASP A 68 0.41 -20.25 15.87
CA ASP A 68 -0.96 -20.19 15.34
C ASP A 68 -2.00 -20.16 16.48
N GLU A 69 -1.71 -20.80 17.62
CA GLU A 69 -2.56 -20.80 18.81
C GLU A 69 -2.65 -19.39 19.43
N GLU A 70 -1.51 -18.74 19.69
CA GLU A 70 -1.44 -17.37 20.22
C GLU A 70 -2.09 -16.35 19.27
N PHE A 71 -1.90 -16.53 17.96
CA PHE A 71 -2.51 -15.66 16.95
C PHE A 71 -4.04 -15.79 16.94
N ASN A 72 -4.56 -17.01 17.04
CA ASN A 72 -6.00 -17.26 17.09
C ASN A 72 -6.62 -16.75 18.39
N GLN A 73 -5.92 -16.88 19.52
CA GLN A 73 -6.34 -16.35 20.80
C GLN A 73 -6.45 -14.82 20.78
N ALA A 74 -5.41 -14.13 20.29
CA ALA A 74 -5.42 -12.67 20.13
C ALA A 74 -6.55 -12.19 19.19
N LYS A 75 -6.85 -12.97 18.15
CA LYS A 75 -7.97 -12.73 17.23
C LYS A 75 -9.34 -12.88 17.88
N SER A 76 -9.52 -13.80 18.82
CA SER A 76 -10.78 -13.97 19.55
C SER A 76 -10.98 -12.88 20.61
N GLU A 77 -9.91 -12.45 21.28
CA GLU A 77 -9.96 -11.40 22.32
C GLU A 77 -10.39 -10.05 21.75
N GLY A 78 -9.98 -9.70 20.53
CA GLY A 78 -10.36 -8.44 19.87
C GLY A 78 -11.72 -8.47 19.15
N ARG A 79 -12.48 -9.57 19.21
CA ARG A 79 -13.80 -9.73 18.58
C ARG A 79 -14.97 -9.68 19.57
N LEU A 80 -14.70 -9.42 20.85
CA LEU A 80 -15.70 -9.17 21.89
C LEU A 80 -16.42 -7.83 21.69
#